data_AF-A0A840NFQ8-F1
#
_entry.id   AF-A0A840NFQ8-F1
#
_cell.length_a   1.000
_cell.length_b   1.000
_cell.length_c   1.000
_cell.angle_alpha   90.00
_cell.angle_beta   90.00
_cell.angle_gamma   90.00
#
_symmetry.space_group_name_H-M   'P 1'
#
loop_
_entity.id
_entity.type
_entity.pdbx_description
1 polymer ?
#
loop_
_entity_poly.entity_id
_entity_poly.type
_entity_poly.pdbx_seq_one_letter_code
_entity_poly.pdbx_strand_id
1 'polypeptide(L)'
;MIVVVSAFDETEAASAVLARSPQWAPEDAAVLRHHLLLPAESISRAAELLEQDDWRLRPDPGDGSVPFGAEPAAGEQALFAERVQKLDALHCSQESSRMAGLAQRLHGRAVGWVALQSGPG
;
A
#
# COMPACT_ATOMS: atom_id res chain seq x y z
N MET A 1 7.43 10.27 10.17
CA MET A 1 6.03 10.08 9.73
C MET A 1 5.42 8.98 10.57
N ILE A 2 4.12 9.02 10.79
CA ILE A 2 3.37 7.99 11.54
C ILE A 2 2.29 7.40 10.65
N VAL A 3 1.95 6.12 10.86
CA VAL A 3 0.80 5.50 10.21
C VAL A 3 -0.47 6.09 10.83
N VAL A 4 -1.33 6.67 10.00
CA VAL A 4 -2.61 7.28 10.42
C VAL A 4 -3.83 6.52 9.89
N VAL A 5 -3.64 5.70 8.86
CA VAL A 5 -4.67 4.83 8.28
C VAL A 5 -4.05 3.46 7.99
N SER A 6 -4.82 2.40 8.22
CA SER A 6 -4.44 1.02 7.88
C SER A 6 -5.64 0.28 7.34
N ALA A 7 -5.50 -0.31 6.14
CA ALA A 7 -6.55 -1.01 5.40
C ALA A 7 -6.02 -2.35 4.89
N PHE A 8 -6.36 -3.42 5.60
CA PHE A 8 -5.92 -4.79 5.28
C PHE A 8 -7.08 -5.78 5.14
N ASP A 9 -8.31 -5.34 5.46
CA ASP A 9 -9.51 -6.11 5.17
C ASP A 9 -10.01 -5.70 3.77
N GLU A 10 -9.90 -6.62 2.82
CA GLU A 10 -10.35 -6.41 1.44
C GLU A 10 -11.86 -6.20 1.30
N THR A 11 -12.63 -6.58 2.32
CA THR A 11 -14.09 -6.39 2.36
C THR A 11 -14.50 -5.04 2.92
N GLU A 12 -13.57 -4.36 3.63
CA GLU A 12 -13.84 -3.05 4.22
C GLU A 12 -13.72 -1.95 3.15
N ALA A 13 -14.79 -1.16 2.99
CA ALA A 13 -14.78 -0.05 2.05
C ALA A 13 -13.76 1.03 2.47
N ALA A 14 -13.02 1.59 1.51
CA ALA A 14 -12.04 2.65 1.77
C ALA A 14 -12.62 3.87 2.51
N SER A 15 -13.91 4.21 2.28
CA SER A 15 -14.61 5.27 3.02
C SER A 15 -14.77 4.94 4.50
N ALA A 16 -15.06 3.69 4.84
CA ALA A 16 -15.16 3.23 6.23
C ALA A 16 -13.80 3.27 6.91
N VAL A 17 -12.76 2.76 6.24
CA VAL A 17 -11.37 2.81 6.72
C VAL A 17 -10.96 4.24 7.07
N LEU A 18 -11.18 5.19 6.16
CA LEU A 18 -10.85 6.59 6.36
C LEU A 18 -11.67 7.20 7.50
N ALA A 19 -12.97 6.94 7.56
CA ALA A 19 -13.86 7.46 8.61
C ALA A 19 -13.50 6.98 10.02
N ARG A 20 -13.02 5.73 10.17
CA ARG A 20 -12.59 5.19 11.48
C ARG A 20 -11.16 5.57 11.89
N SER A 21 -10.47 6.41 11.10
CA SER A 21 -9.06 6.76 11.31
C SER A 21 -8.92 8.18 11.88
N PRO A 22 -9.06 8.38 13.21
CA PRO A 22 -9.15 9.71 13.81
C PRO A 22 -7.87 10.54 13.72
N GLN A 23 -6.72 9.91 13.46
CA GLN A 23 -5.43 10.58 13.32
C GLN A 23 -5.17 11.07 11.88
N TRP A 24 -6.00 10.69 10.92
CA TRP A 24 -5.88 11.13 9.54
C TRP A 24 -6.41 12.55 9.37
N ALA A 25 -5.58 13.43 8.82
CA ALA A 25 -5.93 14.79 8.43
C ALA A 25 -6.28 14.83 6.92
N PRO A 26 -7.55 15.00 6.53
CA PRO A 26 -7.96 14.92 5.11
C PRO A 26 -7.35 15.99 4.20
N GLU A 27 -7.05 17.16 4.77
CA GLU A 27 -6.53 18.30 4.01
C GLU A 27 -5.04 18.18 3.69
N ASP A 28 -4.32 17.33 4.43
CA ASP A 28 -2.87 17.14 4.31
C ASP A 28 -2.55 15.98 3.37
N ALA A 29 -1.46 16.13 2.61
CA ALA A 29 -0.94 15.04 1.81
C ALA A 29 -0.46 13.89 2.72
N ALA A 30 -0.68 12.66 2.29
CA ALA A 30 -0.19 11.45 2.91
C ALA A 30 0.75 10.71 1.96
N VAL A 31 1.69 9.95 2.52
CA VAL A 31 2.35 8.88 1.78
C VAL A 31 1.39 7.69 1.80
N LEU A 32 0.76 7.40 0.66
CA LEU A 32 0.02 6.16 0.46
C LEU A 32 1.02 5.06 0.16
N ARG A 33 0.96 3.97 0.92
CA ARG A 33 1.85 2.83 0.79
C ARG A 33 1.04 1.55 0.64
N HIS A 34 1.15 0.89 -0.50
CA HIS A 34 0.58 -0.44 -0.72
C HIS A 34 1.62 -1.51 -0.41
N HIS A 35 1.24 -2.49 0.40
CA HIS A 35 2.08 -3.64 0.71
C HIS A 35 1.83 -4.73 -0.31
N LEU A 36 2.92 -5.21 -0.93
CA LEU A 36 2.93 -6.18 -2.01
C LEU A 36 3.87 -7.33 -1.66
N LEU A 37 3.50 -8.51 -2.12
CA LEU A 37 4.38 -9.68 -2.07
C LEU A 37 4.50 -10.20 -3.47
N LEU A 38 5.71 -10.11 -4.01
CA LEU A 38 5.99 -10.42 -5.40
C LEU A 38 7.10 -11.49 -5.48
N PRO A 39 7.01 -12.42 -6.43
CA PRO A 39 8.14 -13.28 -6.79
C PRO A 39 9.36 -12.44 -7.16
N ALA A 40 10.55 -12.86 -6.74
CA ALA A 40 11.80 -12.11 -6.94
C ALA A 40 12.06 -11.76 -8.41
N GLU A 41 11.70 -12.65 -9.33
CA GLU A 41 11.82 -12.47 -10.77
C GLU A 41 10.90 -11.38 -11.35
N SER A 42 9.80 -11.07 -10.66
CA SER A 42 8.79 -10.10 -11.11
C SER A 42 9.08 -8.67 -10.64
N ILE A 43 10.01 -8.47 -9.70
CA ILE A 43 10.23 -7.19 -9.00
C ILE A 43 10.68 -6.09 -9.96
N SER A 44 11.67 -6.38 -10.81
CA SER A 44 12.17 -5.38 -11.78
C SER A 44 11.06 -4.90 -12.70
N ARG A 45 10.21 -5.83 -13.16
CA ARG A 45 9.07 -5.48 -14.02
C ARG A 45 8.00 -4.68 -13.27
N ALA A 46 7.75 -5.01 -12.01
CA ALA A 46 6.84 -4.25 -11.15
C ALA A 46 7.31 -2.80 -10.98
N ALA A 47 8.61 -2.61 -10.72
CA ALA A 47 9.21 -1.28 -10.55
C ALA A 47 9.02 -0.41 -11.80
N GLU A 48 9.31 -0.95 -13.00
CA GLU A 48 9.12 -0.24 -14.26
C GLU A 48 7.65 0.21 -14.48
N LEU A 49 6.69 -0.67 -14.21
CA LEU A 49 5.26 -0.37 -14.39
C LEU A 49 4.77 0.67 -13.38
N LEU A 50 5.24 0.57 -12.14
CA LEU A 50 4.87 1.49 -11.06
C LEU A 50 5.47 2.89 -11.27
N GLU A 51 6.71 2.97 -11.74
CA GLU A 51 7.40 4.23 -12.00
C GLU A 51 6.68 5.07 -13.08
N GLN A 52 6.02 4.43 -14.05
CA GLN A 52 5.19 5.11 -15.07
C GLN A 52 3.99 5.87 -14.48
N ASP A 53 3.52 5.47 -13.30
CA ASP A 53 2.38 6.04 -12.57
C ASP A 53 2.86 6.85 -11.32
N ASP A 54 4.13 7.25 -11.28
CA ASP A 54 4.81 7.96 -10.17
C ASP A 54 4.87 7.19 -8.84
N TRP A 55 4.73 5.86 -8.88
CA TRP A 55 4.91 5.00 -7.71
C TRP A 55 6.36 4.58 -7.55
N ARG A 56 6.83 4.55 -6.30
CA ARG A 56 8.16 4.04 -5.96
C ARG A 56 8.06 2.70 -5.25
N LEU A 57 8.59 1.65 -5.86
CA LEU A 57 8.69 0.32 -5.25
C LEU A 57 9.95 0.25 -4.38
N ARG A 58 9.82 -0.23 -3.14
CA ARG A 58 10.94 -0.43 -2.21
C ARG A 58 10.79 -1.75 -1.45
N PRO A 59 11.90 -2.32 -0.96
CA PRO A 59 11.84 -3.41 0.02
C PRO A 59 11.08 -2.98 1.28
N ASP A 60 10.19 -3.85 1.75
CA ASP A 60 9.55 -3.67 3.05
C ASP A 60 10.54 -4.09 4.15
N PRO A 61 10.93 -3.21 5.08
CA PRO A 61 11.85 -3.55 6.15
C PRO A 61 11.27 -4.53 7.18
N GLY A 62 9.97 -4.86 7.10
CA GLY A 62 9.31 -5.71 8.09
C GLY A 62 9.14 -5.01 9.43
N ASP A 63 8.82 -3.70 9.40
CA ASP A 63 8.66 -2.87 10.60
C ASP A 63 7.37 -3.15 11.40
N GLY A 64 6.64 -4.22 11.05
CA GLY A 64 5.38 -4.62 11.68
C GLY A 64 4.15 -3.87 11.17
N SER A 65 4.27 -3.11 10.07
CA SER A 65 3.13 -2.42 9.44
C SER A 65 2.13 -3.36 8.75
N VAL A 66 2.54 -4.59 8.39
CA VAL A 66 1.66 -5.62 7.82
C VAL A 66 1.07 -6.53 8.91
N PRO A 67 -0.18 -7.02 8.75
CA PRO A 67 -0.79 -7.95 9.70
C PRO A 67 -0.08 -9.30 9.74
N PHE A 68 -0.20 -9.98 10.88
CA PHE A 68 0.25 -11.36 11.02
C PHE A 68 -0.43 -12.28 9.99
N GLY A 69 0.35 -13.18 9.38
CA GLY A 69 -0.13 -14.07 8.31
C GLY A 69 0.03 -13.50 6.89
N ALA A 70 0.52 -12.27 6.77
CA ALA A 70 0.92 -11.70 5.48
C ALA A 70 2.40 -11.94 5.15
N GLU A 71 3.02 -13.00 5.67
CA GLU A 71 4.43 -13.30 5.41
C GLU A 71 4.68 -13.70 3.95
N PRO A 72 5.84 -13.33 3.36
CA PRO A 72 6.22 -13.81 2.03
C PRO A 72 6.41 -15.32 2.03
N ALA A 73 5.88 -15.99 0.99
CA ALA A 73 6.19 -17.38 0.71
C ALA A 73 7.64 -17.55 0.22
N ALA A 74 8.11 -18.79 0.15
CA ALA A 74 9.43 -19.08 -0.42
C ALA A 74 9.54 -18.56 -1.86
N GLY A 75 10.50 -17.66 -2.11
CA GLY A 75 10.69 -17.01 -3.42
C GLY A 75 9.97 -15.67 -3.59
N GLU A 76 9.09 -15.30 -2.67
CA GLU A 76 8.48 -13.97 -2.62
C GLU A 76 9.33 -13.00 -1.80
N GLN A 77 9.17 -11.71 -2.09
CA GLN A 77 9.73 -10.62 -1.28
C GLN A 77 8.62 -9.66 -0.86
N ALA A 78 8.68 -9.22 0.39
CA ALA A 78 7.86 -8.14 0.91
C ALA A 78 8.37 -6.80 0.39
N LEU A 79 7.47 -6.07 -0.25
CA LEU A 79 7.72 -4.79 -0.89
C LEU A 79 6.62 -3.82 -0.50
N PHE A 80 6.91 -2.53 -0.63
CA PHE A 80 5.86 -1.54 -0.69
C PHE A 80 6.01 -0.62 -1.89
N ALA A 81 4.87 -0.27 -2.49
CA ALA A 81 4.76 0.80 -3.47
C ALA A 81 4.26 2.04 -2.76
N GLU A 82 5.01 3.15 -2.84
CA GLU A 82 4.64 4.41 -2.17
C GLU A 82 4.51 5.59 -3.14
N ARG A 83 3.52 6.46 -2.87
CA ARG A 83 3.29 7.73 -3.57
C ARG A 83 2.71 8.75 -2.62
N VAL A 84 3.12 10.01 -2.76
CA VAL A 84 2.57 11.14 -1.97
C VAL A 84 1.33 11.68 -2.68
N GLN A 85 0.21 11.77 -1.97
CA GLN A 85 -1.05 12.30 -2.51
C GLN A 85 -2.01 12.73 -1.40
N LYS A 86 -3.02 13.54 -1.73
CA LYS A 86 -4.20 13.70 -0.87
C LYS A 86 -5.07 12.45 -0.99
N LEU A 87 -5.70 12.05 0.10
CA LEU A 87 -6.52 10.85 0.14
C LEU A 87 -7.99 11.19 0.10
N ASP A 88 -8.72 10.43 -0.71
CA ASP A 88 -10.16 10.26 -0.57
C ASP A 88 -10.52 8.80 -0.87
N ALA A 89 -11.75 8.43 -0.49
CA ALA A 89 -12.21 7.05 -0.57
C ALA A 89 -12.23 6.52 -2.02
N LEU A 90 -12.55 7.37 -3.00
CA LEU A 90 -12.65 6.95 -4.40
C LEU A 90 -11.28 6.58 -4.93
N HIS A 91 -10.30 7.48 -4.78
CA HIS A 91 -8.94 7.22 -5.23
C HIS A 91 -8.31 6.04 -4.48
N CYS A 92 -8.50 5.93 -3.15
CA CYS A 92 -7.97 4.78 -2.40
C CYS A 92 -8.53 3.44 -2.92
N SER A 93 -9.82 3.39 -3.27
CA SER A 93 -10.45 2.19 -3.85
C SER A 93 -9.91 1.86 -5.24
N GLN A 94 -9.74 2.89 -6.10
CA GLN A 94 -9.17 2.73 -7.43
C GLN A 94 -7.72 2.24 -7.38
N GLU A 95 -6.88 2.83 -6.53
CA GLU A 95 -5.48 2.42 -6.38
C GLU A 95 -5.36 1.02 -5.77
N SER A 96 -6.21 0.67 -4.80
CA SER A 96 -6.26 -0.71 -4.26
C SER A 96 -6.58 -1.73 -5.34
N SER A 97 -7.58 -1.44 -6.19
CA SER A 97 -7.92 -2.28 -7.34
C SER A 97 -6.76 -2.39 -8.35
N ARG A 98 -6.10 -1.26 -8.65
CA ARG A 98 -4.94 -1.22 -9.55
C ARG A 98 -3.79 -2.08 -9.02
N MET A 99 -3.46 -1.95 -7.74
CA MET A 99 -2.37 -2.69 -7.11
C MET A 99 -2.67 -4.19 -7.03
N ALA A 100 -3.92 -4.57 -6.71
CA ALA A 100 -4.35 -5.97 -6.76
C ALA A 100 -4.19 -6.57 -8.17
N GLY A 101 -4.66 -5.86 -9.20
CA GLY A 101 -4.53 -6.31 -10.60
C GLY A 101 -3.08 -6.37 -11.09
N LEU A 102 -2.25 -5.41 -10.68
CA LEU A 102 -0.80 -5.44 -10.96
C LEU A 102 -0.15 -6.67 -10.33
N ALA A 103 -0.35 -6.89 -9.03
CA ALA A 103 0.26 -8.00 -8.30
C ALA A 103 -0.18 -9.35 -8.88
N GLN A 104 -1.47 -9.53 -9.15
CA GLN A 104 -2.02 -10.75 -9.74
C GLN A 104 -1.37 -11.07 -11.09
N ARG A 105 -1.21 -10.07 -11.98
CA ARG A 105 -0.54 -10.25 -13.28
C ARG A 105 0.93 -10.63 -13.18
N LEU A 106 1.56 -10.29 -12.06
CA LEU A 106 2.96 -10.58 -11.77
C LEU A 106 3.15 -11.80 -10.86
N HIS A 107 2.08 -12.60 -10.71
CA HIS A 107 2.03 -13.80 -9.88
C HIS A 107 2.32 -13.54 -8.40
N GLY A 108 2.02 -12.33 -7.92
CA GLY A 108 2.10 -11.95 -6.52
C GLY A 108 0.73 -11.55 -5.95
N ARG A 109 0.75 -10.94 -4.77
CA ARG A 109 -0.46 -10.49 -4.05
C ARG A 109 -0.31 -9.10 -3.45
N ALA A 110 -1.40 -8.34 -3.46
CA ALA A 110 -1.53 -7.12 -2.67
C ALA A 110 -2.07 -7.48 -1.29
N VAL A 111 -1.41 -7.01 -0.23
CA VAL A 111 -1.76 -7.31 1.16
C VAL A 111 -2.75 -6.29 1.72
N GLY A 112 -2.62 -5.05 1.30
CA GLY A 112 -3.38 -3.92 1.82
C GLY A 112 -2.58 -2.64 1.68
N TRP A 113 -2.99 -1.60 2.39
CA TRP A 113 -2.30 -0.31 2.36
C TRP A 113 -2.35 0.42 3.69
N VAL A 114 -1.37 1.30 3.86
CA VAL A 114 -1.30 2.25 4.96
C VAL A 114 -1.13 3.66 4.42
N ALA A 115 -1.59 4.64 5.19
CA ALA A 115 -1.29 6.04 4.92
C ALA A 115 -0.41 6.58 6.04
N LEU A 116 0.66 7.29 5.66
CA LEU A 116 1.52 7.98 6.61
C LEU A 116 1.40 9.49 6.46
N GLN A 117 1.30 10.18 7.59
CA GLN A 117 1.36 11.63 7.67
C GLN A 117 2.48 12.07 8.62
N SER A 118 2.85 13.35 8.56
CA SER A 118 3.64 13.94 9.63
C SER A 118 2.86 13.79 10.94
N GLY A 119 3.53 13.33 12.00
CA GLY A 119 2.88 13.29 13.32
C GLY A 119 2.48 14.71 13.74
N PRO A 120 1.55 14.85 14.70
CA PRO A 120 1.26 16.15 15.28
C PRO A 120 2.57 16.79 15.74
N GLY A 121 2.85 17.99 15.24
CA GLY A 121 3.98 18.83 15.67
C GLY A 121 3.78 19.39 17.07
#